data_AF-A0A931GJL5-F1
#
_entry.id   AF-A0A931GJL5-F1
#
_cell.length_a   1.000
_cell.length_b   1.000
_cell.length_c   1.000
_cell.angle_alpha   90.00
_cell.angle_beta   90.00
_cell.angle_gamma   90.00
#
_symmetry.space_group_name_H-M   'P 1'
#
loop_
_entity.id
_entity.type
_entity.pdbx_description
1 polymer ?
#
loop_
_entity_poly.entity_id
_entity_poly.type
_entity_poly.pdbx_seq_one_letter_code
_entity_poly.pdbx_strand_id
1 'polypeptide(L)' 'MKTDSTGPEMTTFEAAHEAILRAARLLDAEAEELEADGGPGVFNQKEKSIAAQTLRNAASKVRAMPVAPRS' A
#
# COMPACT_ATOMS: atom_id res chain seq x y z
N MET A 1 -27.01 -28.17 16.91
CA MET A 1 -26.36 -27.71 15.66
C MET A 1 -26.02 -26.24 15.85
N LYS A 2 -24.73 -25.89 15.93
CA LYS A 2 -24.29 -24.48 15.94
C LYS A 2 -23.99 -24.12 14.49
N THR A 3 -24.72 -23.16 13.94
CA THR A 3 -24.38 -22.55 12.66
C THR A 3 -23.17 -21.69 12.89
N ASP A 4 -21.99 -22.19 12.51
CA ASP A 4 -20.83 -21.33 12.32
C ASP A 4 -21.20 -20.38 11.19
N SER A 5 -21.57 -19.15 11.57
CA SER A 5 -21.84 -18.06 10.64
C SER A 5 -20.52 -17.70 9.97
N THR A 6 -20.31 -18.30 8.80
CA THR A 6 -19.37 -17.85 7.79
C THR A 6 -19.56 -16.34 7.64
N GLY A 7 -18.53 -15.57 7.99
CA GLY A 7 -18.49 -14.14 7.68
C GLY A 7 -18.69 -13.92 6.17
N PRO A 8 -19.08 -12.71 5.75
CA PRO A 8 -19.37 -12.43 4.34
C PRO A 8 -18.19 -12.87 3.47
N GLU A 9 -18.46 -13.78 2.52
CA GLU A 9 -17.47 -14.19 1.53
C GLU A 9 -17.11 -12.98 0.67
N MET A 10 -15.89 -12.46 0.81
CA MET A 10 -15.39 -11.40 -0.07
C MET A 10 -15.32 -11.92 -1.50
N THR A 11 -15.86 -11.14 -2.43
CA THR A 11 -15.68 -11.41 -3.86
C THR A 11 -14.20 -11.27 -4.24
N THR A 12 -13.75 -11.97 -5.28
CA THR A 12 -12.38 -11.84 -5.81
C THR A 12 -12.02 -10.39 -6.16
N PHE A 13 -13.02 -9.62 -6.58
CA PHE A 13 -12.88 -8.19 -6.87
C PHE A 13 -12.58 -7.37 -5.61
N GLU A 14 -13.30 -7.60 -4.52
CA GLU A 14 -13.05 -6.94 -3.23
C GLU A 14 -11.69 -7.35 -2.65
N ALA A 15 -11.31 -8.63 -2.76
CA ALA A 15 -10.00 -9.10 -2.35
C ALA A 15 -8.86 -8.42 -3.15
N ALA A 16 -9.04 -8.25 -4.46
CA ALA A 16 -8.08 -7.53 -5.31
C ALA A 16 -7.99 -6.05 -4.94
N HIS A 17 -9.13 -5.41 -4.66
CA HIS A 17 -9.18 -4.01 -4.21
C HIS A 17 -8.45 -3.82 -2.88
N GLU A 18 -8.70 -4.69 -1.90
CA GLU A 18 -8.05 -4.65 -0.59
C GLU A 18 -6.54 -4.88 -0.69
N ALA A 19 -6.09 -5.77 -1.58
CA ALA A 19 -4.68 -5.97 -1.84
C ALA A 19 -4.01 -4.70 -2.40
N ILE A 20 -4.66 -4.00 -3.34
CA ILE A 20 -4.18 -2.72 -3.89
C ILE A 20 -4.08 -1.66 -2.79
N LEU A 21 -5.13 -1.51 -1.98
CA LEU A 21 -5.12 -0.55 -0.87
C LEU A 21 -4.08 -0.89 0.20
N ARG A 22 -3.86 -2.18 0.47
CA ARG A 22 -2.80 -2.64 1.37
C ARG A 22 -1.41 -2.30 0.81
N ALA A 23 -1.16 -2.51 -0.48
CA ALA A 23 0.10 -2.14 -1.10
C ALA A 23 0.39 -0.63 -0.98
N ALA A 24 -0.62 0.22 -1.19
CA ALA A 24 -0.48 1.66 -1.01
C ALA A 24 -0.10 2.03 0.45
N ARG A 25 -0.74 1.40 1.45
CA ARG A 25 -0.43 1.62 2.86
C ARG A 25 1.00 1.23 3.22
N LEU A 26 1.53 0.14 2.66
CA LEU A 26 2.91 -0.28 2.88
C LEU A 26 3.91 0.72 2.29
N LEU A 27 3.60 1.30 1.12
CA LEU A 27 4.43 2.33 0.50
C LEU A 27 4.46 3.63 1.33
N ASP A 28 3.34 4.05 1.93
CA ASP A 28 3.34 5.21 2.83
C ASP A 28 4.16 4.96 4.09
N ALA A 29 4.04 3.77 4.68
CA ALA A 29 4.78 3.41 5.90
C ALA A 29 6.30 3.44 5.66
N GLU A 30 6.76 2.91 4.53
CA GLU A 30 8.17 2.97 4.15
C GLU A 30 8.64 4.43 3.93
N ALA A 31 7.78 5.28 3.35
CA ALA A 31 8.08 6.70 3.18
C ALA A 31 8.22 7.44 4.51
N GLU A 32 7.37 7.11 5.50
CA GLU A 32 7.42 7.64 6.85
C GLU A 32 8.69 7.18 7.59
N GLU A 33 9.07 5.91 7.46
CA GLU A 33 10.30 5.39 8.05
C GLU A 33 11.54 6.13 7.53
N LEU A 34 11.62 6.37 6.21
CA LEU A 34 12.73 7.12 5.61
C LEU A 34 12.79 8.57 6.09
N GLU A 35 11.65 9.22 6.31
CA GLU A 35 11.59 10.59 6.84
C GLU A 35 11.90 10.67 8.33
N ALA A 36 11.60 9.62 9.10
CA ALA A 36 11.97 9.47 10.50
C ALA A 36 13.48 9.15 10.69
N ASP A 37 14.29 9.44 9.67
CA ASP A 37 15.71 9.11 9.58
C ASP A 37 16.02 7.60 9.63
N GLY A 38 15.02 6.74 9.45
CA GLY A 38 15.15 5.30 9.30
C GLY A 38 15.74 4.87 7.95
N GLY A 39 15.68 3.56 7.68
CA GLY A 39 16.20 2.96 6.45
C GLY A 39 17.73 2.78 6.41
N PRO A 40 18.26 2.33 5.25
CA PRO A 40 19.68 1.99 5.14
C PRO A 40 20.56 3.23 5.24
N GLY A 41 21.63 3.16 6.04
CA GLY A 41 22.58 4.26 6.27
C GLY A 41 23.43 4.67 5.06
N VAL A 42 23.07 4.20 3.85
CA VAL A 42 23.73 4.56 2.59
C VAL A 42 23.17 5.85 1.99
N PHE A 43 21.96 6.27 2.39
CA PHE A 43 21.34 7.50 1.89
C PHE A 43 21.58 8.67 2.83
N ASN A 44 21.96 9.81 2.27
CA ASN A 44 21.94 11.07 3.00
C ASN A 44 20.50 11.61 3.18
N GLN A 45 20.30 12.62 4.03
CA GLN A 45 18.95 13.16 4.29
C GLN A 45 18.20 13.64 3.04
N LYS A 46 18.91 14.22 2.06
CA LYS A 46 18.29 14.66 0.80
C LYS A 46 17.80 13.47 -0.02
N GLU A 47 18.59 12.40 -0.11
CA GLU A 47 18.24 11.17 -0.82
C GLU A 47 17.07 10.45 -0.13
N LYS A 48 17.05 10.41 1.21
CA LYS A 48 15.91 9.88 1.97
C LYS A 48 14.63 10.64 1.68
N SER A 49 14.68 11.97 1.63
CA SER A 49 13.51 12.81 1.29
C SER A 49 13.00 12.54 -0.13
N ILE A 50 13.90 12.40 -1.10
CA ILE A 50 13.54 12.06 -2.49
C ILE A 50 12.88 10.68 -2.54
N ALA A 51 13.47 9.68 -1.90
CA ALA A 51 12.93 8.32 -1.85
C ALA A 51 11.54 8.28 -1.19
N ALA A 52 11.36 8.98 -0.06
CA ALA A 52 10.07 9.10 0.61
C ALA A 52 9.00 9.76 -0.29
N GLN A 53 9.34 10.83 -1.02
CA GLN A 53 8.43 11.44 -1.99
C GLN A 53 8.09 10.51 -3.15
N THR A 54 9.07 9.74 -3.66
CA THR A 54 8.84 8.74 -4.70
C THR A 54 7.85 7.67 -4.24
N LEU A 55 8.00 7.18 -3.00
CA LEU A 55 7.10 6.19 -2.40
C LEU A 55 5.68 6.72 -2.23
N ARG A 56 5.49 7.95 -1.73
CA ARG A 56 4.16 8.60 -1.65
C ARG A 56 3.51 8.76 -3.01
N ASN A 57 4.30 9.14 -4.01
CA ASN A 57 3.82 9.26 -5.39
C ASN A 57 3.38 7.89 -5.95
N ALA A 58 4.12 6.83 -5.65
CA ALA A 58 3.74 5.47 -6.01
C ALA A 58 2.46 5.04 -5.28
N ALA A 59 2.36 5.27 -3.98
CA ALA A 59 1.17 4.97 -3.18
C ALA A 59 -0.08 5.65 -3.75
N SER A 60 0.01 6.94 -4.10
CA SER A 60 -1.07 7.69 -4.75
C SER A 60 -1.54 7.05 -6.06
N LYS A 61 -0.59 6.64 -6.92
CA LYS A 61 -0.90 5.96 -8.18
C LYS A 61 -1.55 4.59 -7.96
N VAL A 62 -1.06 3.83 -6.98
CA VAL A 62 -1.62 2.52 -6.62
C VAL A 62 -3.07 2.67 -6.14
N ARG A 63 -3.38 3.65 -5.27
CA ARG A 63 -4.76 3.93 -4.85
C ARG A 63 -5.69 4.31 -6.01
N ALA A 64 -5.14 4.96 -7.04
CA ALA A 64 -5.89 5.37 -8.22
C ALA A 64 -6.01 4.25 -9.28
N MET A 65 -5.42 3.07 -9.07
CA MET A 65 -5.52 1.98 -10.04
C MET A 65 -6.96 1.47 -10.12
N PRO A 66 -7.54 1.37 -11.34
CA PRO A 66 -8.85 0.78 -11.51
C PRO A 66 -8.78 -0.71 -11.17
N VAL A 67 -9.66 -1.17 -10.29
CA VAL A 67 -9.80 -2.60 -9.92
C VAL A 67 -10.68 -3.36 -10.92
N ALA A 68 -11.30 -2.65 -11.87
CA ALA A 68 -12.22 -3.25 -12.83
C ALA A 68 -11.49 -4.18 -13.83
N PRO A 69 -12.09 -5.34 -14.17
CA PRO A 69 -11.59 -6.16 -15.27
C PRO A 69 -11.62 -5.33 -16.55
N ARG A 70 -10.50 -5.31 -17.28
CA ARG A 70 -10.50 -4.79 -18.66
C ARG A 70 -11.32 -5.76 -19.50
N SER A 71 -12.48 -5.30 -19.95
CA SER A 71 -13.37 -5.95 -20.92
C SER A 71 -12.66 -6.23 -22.23
#